data_AF-A0A7L4RF53-F1
#
_entry.id   AF-A0A7L4RF53-F1
#
_cell.length_a   1.000
_cell.length_b   1.000
_cell.length_c   1.000
_cell.angle_alpha   90.00
_cell.angle_beta   90.00
_cell.angle_gamma   90.00
#
_symmetry.space_group_name_H-M   'P 1'
#
loop_
_entity.id
_entity.type
_entity.pdbx_description
1 polymer ?
#
loop_
_entity_poly.entity_id
_entity_poly.type
_entity_poly.pdbx_seq_one_letter_code
_entity_poly.pdbx_strand_id
1 'polypeptide(L)' 'MAGEYSFYLNSDFSQYAGQWIALVSRKVVAHDNNAKKAYCKARKEFPNKIPFLACVPRENIVL' A
#
# COMPACT_ATOMS: atom_id res chain seq x y z
N MET A 1 12.60 0.84 -8.49
CA MET A 1 11.19 1.30 -8.44
C MET A 1 10.23 0.38 -9.22
N ALA A 2 10.63 -0.26 -10.34
CA ALA A 2 9.75 -1.16 -11.10
C ALA A 2 9.17 -2.35 -10.31
N GLY A 3 9.92 -2.90 -9.34
CA GLY A 3 9.51 -4.12 -8.63
C GLY A 3 8.29 -4.00 -7.71
N GLU A 4 8.05 -2.83 -7.10
CA GLU A 4 6.91 -2.66 -6.17
C GLU A 4 5.60 -2.40 -6.91
N TYR A 5 5.65 -1.68 -8.03
CA TYR A 5 4.50 -1.48 -8.91
C TYR A 5 4.06 -2.80 -9.57
N SER A 6 5.00 -3.60 -10.08
CA SER A 6 4.67 -4.93 -10.62
C SER A 6 4.12 -5.87 -9.55
N PHE A 7 4.65 -5.83 -8.33
CA PHE A 7 4.09 -6.60 -7.21
C PHE A 7 2.67 -6.15 -6.85
N TYR A 8 2.42 -4.84 -6.88
CA TYR A 8 1.09 -4.28 -6.65
C TYR A 8 0.07 -4.75 -7.71
N LEU A 9 0.48 -4.87 -8.98
CA LEU A 9 -0.42 -5.32 -10.06
C LEU A 9 -0.69 -6.84 -10.04
N ASN A 10 0.25 -7.65 -9.55
CA ASN A 10 0.14 -9.11 -9.59
C ASN A 10 -0.37 -9.73 -8.29
N SER A 11 -0.59 -8.94 -7.24
CA SER A 11 -1.05 -9.45 -5.94
C SER A 11 -2.48 -9.02 -5.67
N ASP A 12 -3.25 -9.87 -4.99
CA ASP A 12 -4.59 -9.52 -4.57
C ASP A 12 -4.54 -8.60 -3.34
N PHE A 13 -5.08 -7.39 -3.49
CA PHE A 13 -5.26 -6.41 -2.42
C PHE A 13 -6.72 -6.14 -2.12
N SER A 14 -7.63 -7.00 -2.57
CA SER A 14 -9.08 -6.83 -2.45
C SER A 14 -9.51 -6.68 -0.98
N GLN A 15 -8.79 -7.31 -0.05
CA GLN A 15 -8.96 -7.13 1.40
C GLN A 15 -8.73 -5.68 1.91
N TYR A 16 -8.01 -4.85 1.15
CA TYR A 16 -7.71 -3.45 1.46
C TYR A 16 -8.51 -2.47 0.58
N ALA A 17 -9.55 -2.94 -0.10
CA ALA A 17 -10.36 -2.12 -1.00
C ALA A 17 -10.85 -0.80 -0.36
N GLY A 18 -10.51 0.32 -0.99
CA GLY A 18 -10.79 1.68 -0.50
C GLY A 18 -9.89 2.15 0.64
N GLN A 19 -8.77 1.46 0.90
CA GLN A 19 -7.76 1.85 1.88
C GLN A 19 -6.44 2.21 1.19
N TRP A 20 -5.65 3.00 1.91
CA TRP A 20 -4.26 3.26 1.61
C TRP A 20 -3.40 2.17 2.21
N ILE A 21 -2.61 1.50 1.37
CA ILE A 21 -1.60 0.53 1.79
C ILE A 21 -0.21 1.15 1.69
N ALA A 22 0.65 0.78 2.62
CA ALA A 22 2.07 1.09 2.62
C ALA A 22 2.85 -0.21 2.42
N LEU A 23 3.60 -0.26 1.32
CA LEU A 23 4.42 -1.38 0.90
C LEU A 23 5.88 -1.08 1.21
N VAL A 24 6.58 -2.05 1.80
CA VAL A 24 8.03 -2.02 1.97
C VAL A 24 8.59 -3.36 1.54
N SER A 25 9.49 -3.36 0.56
CA SER A 25 10.16 -4.58 0.11
C SER A 25 9.16 -5.66 -0.34
N ARG A 26 8.11 -5.27 -1.08
CA ARG A 26 7.03 -6.17 -1.58
C ARG A 26 6.19 -6.81 -0.48
N LYS A 27 6.04 -6.15 0.67
CA LYS A 27 5.13 -6.59 1.75
C LYS A 27 4.31 -5.41 2.23
N VAL A 28 3.01 -5.62 2.45
CA VAL A 28 2.16 -4.63 3.12
C VAL A 28 2.57 -4.58 4.58
N VAL A 29 3.08 -3.43 5.00
CA VAL A 29 3.53 -3.19 6.38
C VAL A 29 2.54 -2.34 7.16
N ALA A 30 1.72 -1.54 6.47
CA ALA A 30 0.61 -0.83 7.09
C ALA A 30 -0.53 -0.62 6.09
N HIS A 31 -1.75 -0.49 6.61
CA HIS A 31 -2.92 -0.07 5.85
C HIS A 31 -3.81 0.82 6.72
N ASP A 32 -4.47 1.78 6.10
CA ASP A 32 -5.39 2.70 6.78
C ASP A 32 -6.34 3.38 5.78
N ASN A 33 -7.45 3.95 6.24
CA ASN A 33 -8.31 4.75 5.36
C ASN A 33 -7.72 6.13 5.02
N ASN A 34 -6.62 6.51 5.68
CA ASN A 34 -5.93 7.78 5.46
C ASN A 34 -4.45 7.57 5.09
N ALA A 35 -4.02 8.14 3.96
CA ALA A 35 -2.65 8.05 3.46
C ALA A 35 -1.59 8.42 4.51
N LYS A 36 -1.83 9.50 5.28
CA LYS A 36 -0.90 9.97 6.32
C LYS A 36 -0.80 8.98 7.46
N LYS A 37 -1.90 8.33 7.85
CA LYS A 37 -1.89 7.30 8.90
C LYS A 37 -1.14 6.06 8.45
N ALA A 38 -1.41 5.58 7.23
CA ALA A 38 -0.68 4.44 6.65
C ALA A 38 0.82 4.72 6.57
N TYR A 39 1.22 5.92 6.11
CA TYR A 39 2.61 6.35 6.08
C TYR A 39 3.26 6.40 7.45
N CYS A 40 2.63 7.07 8.43
CA CYS A 40 3.17 7.18 9.78
C CYS A 40 3.32 5.82 10.46
N LYS A 41 2.36 4.90 10.26
CA LYS A 41 2.45 3.52 10.76
C LYS A 41 3.65 2.80 10.14
N ALA A 42 3.77 2.82 8.81
CA ALA A 42 4.89 2.20 8.11
C ALA A 42 6.24 2.80 8.51
N ARG A 43 6.32 4.12 8.72
CA ARG A 43 7.57 4.79 9.13
C ARG A 43 7.95 4.52 10.59
N LYS A 44 6.98 4.21 11.45
CA LYS A 44 7.26 3.75 12.82
C LYS A 44 7.87 2.36 12.83
N GLU A 45 7.37 1.48 11.96
CA GLU A 45 7.84 0.10 11.86
C GLU A 45 9.16 -0.01 11.07
N PHE A 46 9.33 0.82 10.03
CA PHE A 46 10.50 0.88 9.17
C PHE A 46 11.03 2.33 9.04
N PRO A 47 11.70 2.87 10.07
CA PRO A 47 12.20 4.25 10.03
C PRO A 47 13.30 4.48 8.98
N ASN A 48 14.02 3.41 8.60
CA ASN A 48 15.14 3.45 7.65
C ASN A 48 14.76 3.15 6.19
N LYS A 49 13.48 2.90 5.89
CA LYS A 49 13.03 2.62 4.52
C LYS A 49 11.93 3.60 4.13
N ILE A 50 11.88 3.96 2.85
CA ILE A 50 10.81 4.79 2.29
C ILE A 50 9.69 3.85 1.86
N PRO A 51 8.52 3.86 2.54
CA PRO A 51 7.40 3.02 2.14
C PRO A 51 6.74 3.55 0.86
N PHE A 52 6.39 2.65 -0.04
CA PHE A 52 5.58 2.93 -1.21
C PHE A 52 4.10 2.97 -0.83
N LEU A 53 3.44 4.11 -1.05
CA LEU A 53 2.02 4.29 -0.77
C LEU A 53 1.19 4.05 -2.02
N ALA A 54 0.17 3.21 -1.91
CA ALA A 54 -0.82 2.99 -2.95
C ALA A 54 -2.23 3.03 -2.36
N CYS A 55 -3.16 3.63 -3.09
CA CYS A 55 -4.58 3.55 -2.76
C CYS A 55 -5.18 2.38 -3.54
N VAL A 56 -5.80 1.45 -2.82
CA VAL A 56 -6.47 0.31 -3.45
C VAL A 56 -7.89 0.76 -3.83
N PRO A 57 -8.23 0.81 -5.13
CA PRO A 57 -9.59 1.11 -5.53
C PRO A 57 -10.55 0.02 -5.05
N ARG A 58 -11.80 0.38 -4.76
CA ARG A 58 -12.85 -0.63 -4.58
C ARG A 58 -13.19 -1.20 -5.96
N GLU A 59 -13.45 -2.50 -6.06
CA GLU A 59 -13.73 -3.25 -7.31
C GLU A 59 -14.81 -2.63 -8.22
N ASN A 60 -15.55 -1.62 -7.76
CA ASN A 60 -16.43 -0.79 -8.59
C ASN A 60 -15.67 0.34 -9.32
N ILE A 61 -14.59 0.03 -10.01
CA ILE A 61 -14.12 0.87 -11.11
C ILE A 61 -14.21 0.03 -12.37
N VAL A 62 -15.38 0.08 -12.99
CA VAL A 62 -15.52 -0.25 -14.41
C VAL A 62 -14.72 0.83 -15.14
N LEU A 63 -13.57 0.45 -15.72
CA LEU A 63 -12.81 1.28 -16.65
C LEU A 63 -13.58 1.43 -17.97
#